data_AF-A0A7S2P5A8-F1
#
_entry.id   AF-A0A7S2P5A8-F1
#
_cell.length_a   1.000
_cell.length_b   1.000
_cell.length_c   1.000
_cell.angle_alpha   90.00
_cell.angle_beta   90.00
_cell.angle_gamma   90.00
#
_symmetry.space_group_name_H-M   'P 1'
#
loop_
_entity.id
_entity.type
_entity.pdbx_description
1 polymer ?
#
loop_
_entity_poly.entity_id
_entity_poly.type
_entity_poly.pdbx_seq_one_letter_code
_entity_poly.pdbx_strand_id
1 'polypeptide(L)'
;VGFYRFIDTSSPVSTSAAVLLVGIAGSQLIWLLQQLGVLDSILVSWVSPFSDVLSFVSIFSFRLDFFKLDCVAGSIDPLSVYLARVTLVIVFVAFMVILHCASVIWLHNWDFAGRLPSLVGSVGMLFSAFFIAIVSSILSPFMCVSHPN
;
A
#
# COMPACT_ATOMS: atom_id res chain seq x y z
N VAL A 1 3.65 -16.29 -1.91
CA VAL A 1 4.56 -17.19 -2.68
C VAL A 1 4.30 -17.12 -4.18
N GLY A 2 3.06 -17.34 -4.67
CA GLY A 2 2.76 -17.29 -6.12
C GLY A 2 3.12 -15.95 -6.80
N PHE A 3 2.79 -14.82 -6.17
CA PHE A 3 3.08 -13.48 -6.72
C PHE A 3 4.58 -13.19 -6.83
N TYR A 4 5.34 -13.56 -5.80
CA TYR A 4 6.80 -13.42 -5.78
C TYR A 4 7.46 -14.27 -6.87
N ARG A 5 7.01 -15.53 -7.04
CA ARG A 5 7.51 -16.42 -8.09
C ARG A 5 7.18 -15.89 -9.49
N PHE A 6 6.00 -15.33 -9.69
CA PHE A 6 5.61 -14.69 -10.96
C PHE A 6 6.53 -13.52 -11.31
N ILE A 7 6.83 -12.63 -10.36
CA ILE A 7 7.75 -11.50 -10.56
C ILE A 7 9.17 -12.01 -10.88
N ASP A 8 9.64 -13.04 -10.19
CA ASP A 8 11.00 -13.57 -10.35
C ASP A 8 11.20 -14.33 -11.68
N THR A 9 10.16 -14.99 -12.19
CA THR A 9 10.21 -15.69 -13.49
C THR A 9 9.88 -14.80 -14.69
N SER A 10 9.25 -13.65 -14.47
CA SER A 10 8.82 -12.76 -15.56
C SER A 10 9.98 -11.90 -16.03
N SER A 11 10.70 -12.38 -17.05
CA SER A 11 11.65 -11.52 -17.78
C SER A 11 10.85 -10.57 -18.70
N PRO A 12 11.10 -9.24 -18.65
CA PRO A 12 10.39 -8.29 -19.52
C PRO A 12 10.65 -8.56 -21.02
N VAL A 13 11.75 -9.24 -21.34
CA VAL A 13 12.15 -9.63 -22.70
C VAL A 13 11.28 -10.77 -23.27
N SER A 14 10.78 -11.67 -22.41
CA SER A 14 9.92 -12.79 -22.83
C SER A 14 8.42 -12.51 -22.64
N THR A 15 8.07 -11.40 -22.01
CA THR A 15 6.68 -11.07 -21.67
C THR A 15 6.02 -10.33 -22.84
N SER A 16 4.81 -10.74 -23.23
CA SER A 16 4.11 -10.06 -24.32
C SER A 16 3.77 -8.61 -23.93
N ALA A 17 3.87 -7.69 -24.90
CA ALA A 17 3.57 -6.27 -24.68
C ALA A 17 2.17 -6.05 -24.07
N ALA A 18 1.21 -6.93 -24.39
CA ALA A 18 -0.13 -6.92 -23.82
C ALA A 18 -0.14 -7.14 -22.30
N VAL A 19 0.66 -8.08 -21.77
CA VAL A 19 0.74 -8.36 -20.34
C VAL A 19 1.37 -7.20 -19.58
N LEU A 20 2.42 -6.59 -20.15
CA LEU A 20 3.04 -5.38 -19.59
C LEU A 20 2.05 -4.21 -19.55
N LEU A 21 1.30 -3.99 -20.63
CA LEU A 21 0.27 -2.94 -20.70
C LEU A 21 -0.83 -3.15 -19.67
N VAL A 22 -1.32 -4.38 -19.50
CA VAL A 22 -2.32 -4.71 -18.49
C VAL A 22 -1.78 -4.47 -17.08
N GLY A 23 -0.52 -4.84 -16.80
CA GLY A 23 0.12 -4.58 -15.52
C GLY A 23 0.24 -3.08 -15.22
N ILE A 24 0.68 -2.30 -16.20
CA ILE A 24 0.81 -0.84 -16.07
C ILE A 24 -0.58 -0.22 -15.89
N ALA A 25 -1.53 -0.48 -16.79
CA ALA A 25 -2.88 0.08 -16.71
C ALA A 25 -3.59 -0.31 -15.40
N GLY A 26 -3.43 -1.55 -14.95
CA GLY A 26 -3.95 -2.02 -13.66
C GLY A 26 -3.33 -1.28 -12.48
N SER A 27 -2.01 -1.07 -12.48
CA SER A 27 -1.33 -0.30 -11.42
C SER A 27 -1.79 1.17 -11.38
N GLN A 28 -1.99 1.79 -12.55
CA GLN A 28 -2.51 3.16 -12.65
C GLN A 28 -3.96 3.26 -12.18
N LEU A 29 -4.79 2.25 -12.47
CA LEU A 29 -6.16 2.19 -11.97
C LEU A 29 -6.19 2.11 -10.44
N ILE A 30 -5.36 1.26 -9.84
CA ILE A 30 -5.26 1.16 -8.37
C ILE A 30 -4.81 2.51 -7.79
N TRP A 31 -3.79 3.14 -8.39
CA TRP A 31 -3.32 4.45 -7.96
C TRP A 31 -4.43 5.52 -8.01
N LEU A 32 -5.22 5.55 -9.09
CA LEU A 32 -6.35 6.45 -9.23
C LEU A 32 -7.41 6.21 -8.14
N LEU A 33 -7.74 4.95 -7.86
CA LEU A 33 -8.66 4.59 -6.78
C LEU A 33 -8.11 5.07 -5.43
N GLN A 34 -6.82 4.89 -5.15
CA GLN A 34 -6.22 5.38 -3.91
C GLN A 34 -6.29 6.91 -3.79
N GLN A 35 -6.05 7.64 -4.88
CA GLN A 35 -6.15 9.11 -4.91
C GLN A 35 -7.60 9.58 -4.67
N LEU A 36 -8.57 8.93 -5.31
CA LEU A 36 -10.00 9.22 -5.08
C LEU A 36 -10.40 8.92 -3.63
N GLY A 37 -9.90 7.84 -3.03
CA GLY A 37 -10.16 7.51 -1.63
C GLY A 37 -9.68 8.57 -0.63
N VAL A 38 -8.64 9.34 -0.97
CA VAL A 38 -8.19 10.48 -0.15
C VAL A 38 -9.17 11.65 -0.20
N LEU A 39 -9.94 11.82 -1.28
CA LEU A 39 -10.91 12.92 -1.39
C LEU A 39 -12.04 12.80 -0.35
N ASP A 40 -12.33 11.58 0.12
CA ASP A 40 -13.24 11.33 1.24
C ASP A 40 -12.73 11.94 2.57
N SER A 41 -11.41 12.07 2.73
CA SER A 41 -10.81 12.65 3.94
C SER A 41 -10.82 14.18 3.98
N ILE A 42 -11.22 14.84 2.89
CA ILE A 42 -11.32 16.30 2.83
C ILE A 42 -12.65 16.71 3.46
N LEU A 43 -12.66 17.84 4.19
CA LEU A 43 -13.82 18.44 4.89
C LEU A 43 -14.91 18.99 3.93
N VAL A 44 -15.28 18.24 2.90
CA VAL A 44 -16.35 18.56 1.97
C VAL A 44 -17.47 17.54 2.17
N SER A 45 -18.67 18.00 2.52
CA SER A 45 -19.85 17.14 2.59
C SER A 45 -20.31 16.77 1.19
N TRP A 46 -19.86 15.62 0.70
CA TRP A 46 -20.29 15.09 -0.59
C TRP A 46 -21.75 14.60 -0.52
N VAL A 47 -22.55 14.98 -1.52
CA VAL A 47 -23.95 14.52 -1.64
C VAL A 47 -23.98 13.15 -2.34
N SER A 48 -24.89 12.27 -1.95
CA SER A 48 -25.11 10.98 -2.64
C SER A 48 -25.47 11.23 -4.12
N PRO A 49 -24.93 10.45 -5.08
CA PRO A 49 -24.24 9.16 -4.94
C PRO A 49 -22.72 9.25 -4.77
N PHE A 50 -22.14 10.45 -4.78
CA PHE A 50 -20.68 10.61 -4.80
C PHE A 50 -20.04 10.20 -3.48
N SER A 51 -20.72 10.43 -2.35
CA SER A 51 -20.32 9.93 -1.03
C SER A 51 -20.17 8.41 -1.00
N ASP A 52 -21.07 7.70 -1.68
CA ASP A 52 -21.15 6.24 -1.62
C ASP A 52 -20.03 5.61 -2.46
N VAL A 53 -19.71 6.23 -3.61
CA VAL A 53 -18.56 5.86 -4.44
C VAL A 53 -17.25 6.13 -3.68
N LEU A 54 -17.10 7.30 -3.08
CA LEU A 54 -15.89 7.64 -2.32
C LEU A 54 -15.69 6.69 -1.13
N SER A 55 -16.75 6.36 -0.41
CA SER A 55 -16.71 5.38 0.69
C SER A 55 -16.26 4.00 0.22
N PHE A 56 -16.78 3.51 -0.92
CA PHE A 56 -16.33 2.24 -1.50
C PHE A 56 -14.85 2.29 -1.92
N VAL A 57 -14.44 3.38 -2.56
CA VAL A 57 -13.07 3.56 -3.06
C VAL A 57 -12.07 3.76 -1.91
N SER A 58 -12.50 4.30 -0.77
CA SER A 58 -11.68 4.49 0.44
C SER A 58 -11.07 3.19 0.96
N ILE A 59 -11.68 2.03 0.67
CA ILE A 59 -11.14 0.70 1.02
C ILE A 59 -9.74 0.49 0.40
N PHE A 60 -9.51 0.99 -0.81
CA PHE A 60 -8.23 0.87 -1.49
C PHE A 60 -7.16 1.82 -0.93
N SER A 61 -7.56 2.86 -0.18
CA SER A 61 -6.64 3.83 0.41
C SER A 61 -5.89 3.32 1.66
N PHE A 62 -6.04 2.04 2.01
CA PHE A 62 -5.37 1.38 3.15
C PHE A 62 -5.50 2.15 4.47
N ARG A 63 -6.72 2.59 4.82
CA ARG A 63 -6.98 3.20 6.13
C ARG A 63 -6.95 2.13 7.22
N LEU A 64 -6.13 2.32 8.25
CA LEU A 64 -6.15 1.42 9.42
C LEU A 64 -7.43 1.55 10.26
N ASP A 65 -8.22 2.59 10.02
CA ASP A 65 -9.49 2.84 10.70
C ASP A 65 -10.47 1.67 10.47
N PHE A 66 -10.34 0.93 9.35
CA PHE A 66 -11.10 -0.31 9.10
C PHE A 66 -10.78 -1.43 10.11
N PHE A 67 -9.58 -1.47 10.67
CA PHE A 67 -9.19 -2.46 11.68
C PHE A 67 -9.75 -2.13 13.08
N LYS A 68 -10.52 -1.04 13.23
CA LYS A 68 -11.15 -0.60 14.50
C LYS A 68 -10.21 -0.73 15.70
N LEU A 69 -8.95 -0.29 15.55
CA LEU A 69 -7.96 -0.38 16.62
C LEU A 69 -8.44 0.40 17.86
N ASP A 70 -9.22 1.48 17.67
CA ASP A 70 -9.85 2.28 18.74
C ASP A 70 -10.70 1.45 19.70
N CYS A 71 -11.28 0.35 19.22
CA CYS A 71 -12.12 -0.53 20.03
C CYS A 71 -11.30 -1.51 20.89
N VAL A 72 -10.03 -1.73 20.57
CA VAL A 72 -9.14 -2.68 21.27
C VAL A 72 -8.16 -1.96 22.19
N ALA A 73 -7.72 -0.74 21.85
CA ALA A 73 -6.68 -0.02 22.59
C ALA A 73 -7.14 1.24 23.36
N GLY A 74 -8.45 1.56 23.39
CA GLY A 74 -8.97 2.74 24.10
C GLY A 74 -8.75 4.04 23.32
N SER A 75 -8.69 5.21 23.98
CA SER A 75 -8.40 6.49 23.32
C SER A 75 -7.01 6.47 22.71
N ILE A 76 -6.93 6.15 21.41
CA ILE A 76 -5.67 6.01 20.69
C ILE A 76 -5.12 7.40 20.37
N ASP A 77 -3.94 7.69 20.91
CA ASP A 77 -3.19 8.89 20.54
C ASP A 77 -2.88 8.88 19.03
N PRO A 78 -3.02 10.00 18.31
CA PRO A 78 -2.71 10.09 16.88
C PRO A 78 -1.31 9.58 16.52
N LEU A 79 -0.36 9.74 17.45
CA LEU A 79 1.00 9.22 17.34
C LEU A 79 1.03 7.69 17.21
N SER A 80 0.19 6.98 17.98
CA SER A 80 0.15 5.53 17.96
C SER A 80 -0.50 4.96 16.69
N VAL A 81 -1.48 5.66 16.09
CA VAL A 81 -2.00 5.34 14.75
C VAL A 81 -0.89 5.47 13.71
N TYR A 82 -0.13 6.57 13.75
CA TYR A 82 1.00 6.77 12.85
C TYR A 82 2.07 5.67 13.00
N LEU A 83 2.47 5.37 14.24
CA LEU A 83 3.44 4.30 14.52
C LEU A 83 2.95 2.93 14.07
N ALA A 84 1.66 2.62 14.24
CA ALA A 84 1.07 1.38 13.73
C ALA A 84 1.17 1.28 12.20
N ARG A 85 0.91 2.39 11.48
CA ARG A 85 1.02 2.45 10.01
C ARG A 85 2.46 2.23 9.55
N VAL A 86 3.42 2.90 10.18
CA VAL A 86 4.85 2.74 9.84
C VAL A 86 5.34 1.33 10.17
N THR A 87 4.99 0.81 11.35
CA THR A 87 5.40 -0.54 11.79
C THR A 87 4.85 -1.61 10.86
N LEU A 88 3.59 -1.47 10.41
CA LEU A 88 2.99 -2.39 9.45
C LEU A 88 3.81 -2.45 8.15
N VAL A 89 4.22 -1.30 7.59
CA VAL A 89 5.05 -1.27 6.37
C VAL A 89 6.38 -1.96 6.60
N ILE A 90 7.03 -1.73 7.76
CA ILE A 90 8.28 -2.40 8.12
C ILE A 90 8.09 -3.93 8.20
N VAL A 91 7.00 -4.39 8.81
CA VAL A 91 6.66 -5.83 8.89
C VAL A 91 6.46 -6.43 7.51
N PHE A 92 5.76 -5.75 6.60
CA PHE A 92 5.59 -6.22 5.22
C PHE A 92 6.91 -6.26 4.44
N VAL A 93 7.78 -5.26 4.61
CA VAL A 93 9.13 -5.26 4.01
C VAL A 93 9.94 -6.43 4.55
N ALA A 94 9.98 -6.62 5.87
CA ALA A 94 10.70 -7.72 6.49
C ALA A 94 10.18 -9.09 6.00
N PHE A 95 8.87 -9.26 5.92
CA PHE A 95 8.24 -10.47 5.37
C PHE A 95 8.64 -10.71 3.91
N MET A 96 8.64 -9.68 3.07
CA MET A 96 9.10 -9.78 1.68
C MET A 96 10.57 -10.16 1.57
N VAL A 97 11.44 -9.59 2.41
CA VAL A 97 12.87 -9.95 2.45
C VAL A 97 13.04 -11.41 2.86
N ILE A 98 12.32 -11.88 3.89
CA ILE A 98 12.36 -13.29 4.31
C ILE A 98 11.92 -14.21 3.18
N LEU A 99 10.82 -13.88 2.48
CA LEU A 99 10.35 -14.65 1.34
C LEU A 99 11.36 -14.65 0.18
N HIS A 100 11.99 -13.51 -0.09
CA HIS A 100 13.05 -13.39 -1.10
C HIS A 100 14.23 -14.30 -0.74
N CYS A 101 14.74 -14.20 0.49
CA CYS A 101 15.84 -15.03 0.97
C CYS A 101 15.51 -16.52 0.89
N ALA A 102 14.33 -16.93 1.36
CA ALA A 102 13.89 -18.32 1.28
C ALA A 102 13.81 -18.80 -0.18
N SER A 103 13.29 -17.97 -1.09
CA SER A 103 13.17 -18.31 -2.51
C SER A 103 14.53 -18.40 -3.21
N VAL A 104 15.48 -17.50 -2.90
CA VAL A 104 16.82 -17.53 -3.51
C VAL A 104 17.62 -18.74 -3.02
N ILE A 105 17.51 -19.07 -1.72
CA ILE A 105 18.20 -20.23 -1.12
C ILE A 105 17.65 -21.55 -1.70
N TRP A 106 16.32 -21.69 -1.80
CA TRP A 106 15.71 -22.96 -2.23
C TRP A 106 15.66 -23.17 -3.74
N LEU A 107 15.50 -22.11 -4.54
CA LEU A 107 15.24 -22.24 -5.98
C LEU A 107 16.40 -21.73 -6.86
N HIS A 108 17.30 -20.91 -6.33
CA HIS A 108 18.29 -20.18 -7.14
C HIS A 108 19.73 -20.37 -6.68
N ASN A 109 20.03 -21.45 -5.95
CA ASN A 109 21.39 -21.83 -5.56
C ASN A 109 22.21 -20.68 -4.95
N TRP A 110 21.59 -19.85 -4.10
CA TRP A 110 22.25 -18.72 -3.42
C TRP A 110 22.70 -17.55 -4.32
N ASP A 111 22.18 -17.43 -5.55
CA ASP A 111 22.44 -16.27 -6.41
C ASP A 111 21.60 -15.04 -6.01
N PHE A 112 22.03 -14.36 -4.94
CA PHE A 112 21.39 -13.11 -4.48
C PHE A 112 21.69 -11.93 -5.40
N ALA A 113 22.89 -11.88 -5.99
CA ALA A 113 23.33 -10.75 -6.79
C ALA A 113 22.53 -10.63 -8.09
N GLY A 114 22.23 -11.75 -8.76
CA GLY A 114 21.40 -11.76 -9.96
C GLY A 114 19.93 -11.39 -9.71
N ARG A 115 19.44 -11.50 -8.47
CA ARG A 115 18.01 -11.37 -8.11
C ARG A 115 17.67 -10.13 -7.28
N LEU A 116 18.65 -9.32 -6.92
CA LEU A 116 18.46 -8.04 -6.23
C LEU A 116 17.46 -7.09 -6.94
N PRO A 117 17.44 -6.96 -8.29
CA PRO A 117 16.50 -6.07 -8.97
C PRO A 117 15.03 -6.44 -8.71
N SER A 118 14.72 -7.74 -8.58
CA SER A 118 13.38 -8.23 -8.28
C SER A 118 12.93 -7.85 -6.87
N LEU A 119 13.84 -7.91 -5.90
CA LEU A 119 13.59 -7.46 -4.53
C LEU A 119 13.34 -5.95 -4.49
N VAL A 120 14.19 -5.16 -5.14
CA VAL A 120 14.05 -3.69 -5.21
C VAL A 120 12.72 -3.31 -5.86
N GLY A 121 12.34 -3.96 -6.96
CA GLY A 121 11.06 -3.72 -7.61
C GLY A 121 9.85 -4.04 -6.73
N SER A 122 9.91 -5.18 -6.02
CA SER A 122 8.83 -5.60 -5.11
C SER A 122 8.69 -4.67 -3.90
N VAL A 123 9.81 -4.24 -3.31
CA VAL A 123 9.84 -3.29 -2.20
C VAL A 123 9.34 -1.91 -2.67
N GLY A 124 9.78 -1.43 -3.83
CA GLY A 124 9.31 -0.18 -4.41
C GLY A 124 7.81 -0.16 -4.68
N MET A 125 7.25 -1.28 -5.16
CA MET A 125 5.80 -1.44 -5.35
C MET A 125 5.05 -1.39 -4.01
N LEU A 126 5.58 -2.04 -2.98
CA LEU A 126 5.00 -1.99 -1.63
C LEU A 126 4.98 -0.56 -1.09
N PHE A 127 6.10 0.16 -1.17
CA PHE A 127 6.17 1.57 -0.75
C PHE A 127 5.19 2.44 -1.53
N SER A 128 5.07 2.23 -2.84
CA SER A 128 4.12 2.97 -3.67
C SER A 128 2.67 2.71 -3.24
N ALA A 129 2.32 1.46 -2.92
CA ALA A 129 0.98 1.09 -2.47
C ALA A 129 0.59 1.71 -1.12
N PHE A 130 1.55 1.84 -0.19
CA PHE A 130 1.33 2.44 1.12
C PHE A 130 1.61 3.95 1.18
N PHE A 131 2.18 4.54 0.13
CA PHE A 131 2.60 5.94 0.11
C PHE A 131 1.47 6.90 0.50
N ILE A 132 0.30 6.73 -0.13
CA ILE A 132 -0.87 7.58 0.11
C ILE A 132 -1.38 7.42 1.55
N ALA A 133 -1.38 6.20 2.09
CA ALA A 133 -1.75 5.94 3.48
C ALA A 133 -0.76 6.61 4.45
N ILE A 134 0.54 6.56 4.19
CA ILE A 134 1.56 7.21 5.04
C ILE A 134 1.40 8.73 4.98
N VAL A 135 1.33 9.32 3.79
CA VAL A 135 1.22 10.78 3.60
C VAL A 135 -0.06 11.32 4.25
N SER A 136 -1.20 10.65 4.06
CA SER A 136 -2.45 11.06 4.70
C SER A 136 -2.38 11.00 6.23
N SER A 137 -1.64 10.05 6.80
CA SER A 137 -1.39 9.98 8.25
C SER A 137 -0.61 11.18 8.77
N ILE A 138 0.41 11.60 8.02
CA ILE A 138 1.26 12.74 8.36
C ILE A 138 0.47 14.05 8.22
N LEU A 139 -0.43 14.13 7.23
CA LEU A 139 -1.26 15.31 6.98
C LEU A 139 -2.45 15.44 7.95
N SER A 140 -2.93 14.33 8.52
CA SER A 140 -4.05 14.31 9.46
C SER A 140 -3.98 15.35 10.60
N PRO A 141 -2.86 15.52 11.34
CA PRO A 141 -2.76 16.57 12.38
C PRO A 141 -2.79 18.01 11.85
N PHE A 142 -2.53 18.23 10.57
CA PHE A 142 -2.56 19.56 9.94
C PHE A 142 -3.95 19.90 9.37
N MET A 143 -4.84 18.92 9.28
CA MET A 143 -6.24 19.17 8.91
C MET A 143 -6.93 19.81 10.11
N CYS A 144 -7.34 21.08 9.94
CA CYS A 144 -7.95 21.88 10.98
C CYS A 144 -9.17 21.17 11.57
N VAL A 145 -9.03 20.60 12.77
CA VAL A 145 -10.18 20.24 13.59
C VAL A 145 -10.79 21.53 14.12
N SER A 146 -12.08 21.72 13.88
CA SER A 146 -12.84 22.82 14.46
C SER A 146 -12.71 22.75 15.98
N HIS A 147 -11.89 23.62 16.56
CA HIS A 147 -11.82 23.75 18.02
C HIS A 147 -13.18 24.26 18.51
N PRO A 148 -13.81 23.60 19.50
CA PRO A 148 -15.03 24.13 20.10
C PRO A 148 -14.65 25.39 20.91
N ASN A 149 -15.06 26.55 20.39
CA ASN A 149 -15.12 27.79 21.14
C ASN A 149 -16.38 27.84 22.01
#